data_AF-A0AAV2IDQ6-F1
#
_entry.id   AF-A0AAV2IDQ6-F1
#
_cell.length_a   1.000
_cell.length_b   1.000
_cell.length_c   1.000
_cell.angle_alpha   90.00
_cell.angle_beta   90.00
_cell.angle_gamma   90.00
#
_symmetry.space_group_name_H-M   'P 1'
#
loop_
_entity.id
_entity.type
_entity.pdbx_description
1 polymer ?
#
loop_
_entity_poly.entity_id
_entity_poly.type
_entity_poly.pdbx_seq_one_letter_code
_entity_poly.pdbx_strand_id
1 'polypeptide(L)'
;MLTHAVDPCGQFEGAEIPLDHRVGVFITMNPGYAGRTELPESVKALFRPVVVIVPDLQQICEIMLFSEGFLLAKILAKKMTVLYKLSREQLSKQFHYDFGLRALKSVLVMAGELKR
;
A
#
# COMPACT_ATOMS: atom_id res chain seq x y z
N MET A 1 -6.44 15.27 -32.30
CA MET A 1 -7.53 14.32 -32.05
C MET A 1 -7.38 13.19 -33.06
N LEU A 2 -6.55 12.20 -32.75
CA LEU A 2 -6.36 10.99 -33.57
C LEU A 2 -6.70 9.83 -32.64
N THR A 3 -7.96 9.38 -32.67
CA THR A 3 -8.38 8.15 -32.01
C THR A 3 -7.88 6.99 -32.86
N HIS A 4 -6.74 6.41 -32.50
CA HIS A 4 -6.36 5.10 -33.02
C HIS A 4 -7.49 4.12 -32.65
N ALA A 5 -8.13 3.52 -33.64
CA ALA A 5 -9.05 2.41 -33.43
C ALA A 5 -8.28 1.29 -32.71
N VAL A 6 -8.68 0.97 -31.49
CA VAL A 6 -8.10 -0.17 -30.77
C VAL A 6 -8.71 -1.41 -31.39
N ASP A 7 -7.87 -2.28 -31.93
CA ASP A 7 -8.28 -3.52 -32.58
C ASP A 7 -9.08 -4.39 -31.58
N PRO A 8 -10.29 -4.87 -31.91
CA PRO A 8 -11.10 -5.69 -31.00
C PRO A 8 -10.48 -7.06 -30.68
N CYS A 9 -9.44 -7.48 -31.40
CA CYS A 9 -8.76 -8.77 -31.24
C CYS A 9 -7.25 -8.58 -31.23
N GLY A 10 -6.55 -9.26 -30.31
CA GLY A 10 -5.10 -9.24 -30.18
C GLY A 10 -4.51 -10.65 -30.38
N GLN A 11 -3.40 -10.73 -31.09
CA GLN A 11 -2.62 -11.97 -31.21
C GLN A 11 -1.82 -12.21 -29.92
N PHE A 12 -2.08 -13.33 -29.25
CA PHE A 12 -1.35 -13.76 -28.07
C PHE A 12 -1.07 -15.27 -28.16
N GLU A 13 0.21 -15.64 -28.06
CA GLU A 13 0.67 -17.05 -28.16
C GLU A 13 0.16 -17.81 -29.41
N GLY A 14 -0.04 -17.09 -30.52
CA GLY A 14 -0.51 -17.67 -31.79
C GLY A 14 -2.03 -17.82 -31.89
N ALA A 15 -2.79 -17.40 -30.88
CA ALA A 15 -4.24 -17.34 -30.89
C ALA A 15 -4.74 -15.89 -31.04
N GLU A 16 -5.84 -15.72 -31.75
CA GLU A 16 -6.61 -14.47 -31.75
C GLU A 16 -7.48 -14.44 -30.50
N ILE A 17 -7.25 -13.46 -29.63
CA ILE A 17 -7.99 -13.29 -28.38
C ILE A 17 -8.72 -11.95 -28.41
N PRO A 18 -10.04 -11.91 -28.16
CA PRO A 18 -10.77 -10.66 -28.07
C PRO A 18 -10.25 -9.81 -26.91
N LEU A 19 -10.02 -8.52 -27.16
CA LEU A 19 -9.49 -7.59 -26.17
C LEU A 19 -10.64 -6.84 -25.47
N ASP A 20 -10.70 -6.93 -24.14
CA ASP A 20 -11.60 -6.10 -23.33
C ASP A 20 -10.89 -4.82 -22.88
N HIS A 21 -11.35 -3.67 -23.37
CA HIS A 21 -10.81 -2.35 -23.02
C HIS A 21 -10.97 -1.96 -21.54
N ARG A 22 -11.69 -2.76 -20.74
CA ARG A 22 -11.82 -2.57 -19.29
C ARG A 22 -10.67 -3.21 -18.51
N VAL A 23 -9.85 -4.02 -19.17
CA VAL A 23 -8.69 -4.65 -18.54
C VAL A 23 -7.58 -3.62 -18.32
N GLY A 24 -7.02 -3.63 -17.11
CA GLY A 24 -5.84 -2.85 -16.74
C GLY A 24 -4.78 -3.75 -16.11
N VAL A 25 -3.51 -3.52 -16.45
CA VAL A 25 -2.36 -4.22 -15.88
C VAL A 25 -1.60 -3.24 -14.98
N PHE A 26 -1.32 -3.66 -13.75
CA PHE A 26 -0.61 -2.87 -12.76
C PHE A 26 0.51 -3.70 -12.14
N ILE A 27 1.67 -3.08 -11.93
CA ILE A 27 2.82 -3.74 -11.31
C ILE A 27 3.24 -2.93 -10.09
N THR A 28 3.41 -3.61 -8.96
CA THR A 28 4.02 -3.04 -7.76
C THR A 28 5.48 -3.44 -7.68
N MET A 29 6.37 -2.47 -7.91
CA MET A 29 7.81 -2.65 -7.70
C MET A 29 8.22 -2.01 -6.38
N ASN A 30 8.96 -2.73 -5.53
CA ASN A 30 9.58 -2.18 -4.34
C ASN A 30 11.11 -2.24 -4.56
N PRO A 31 11.74 -1.15 -5.05
CA PRO A 31 13.15 -1.14 -5.42
C PRO A 31 14.03 -1.52 -4.21
N GLY A 32 15.11 -2.26 -4.47
CA GLY A 32 16.06 -2.64 -3.41
C GLY A 32 15.60 -3.74 -2.46
N TYR A 33 14.45 -4.38 -2.69
CA TYR A 33 14.06 -5.57 -1.93
C TYR A 33 14.98 -6.75 -2.28
N ALA A 34 15.71 -7.26 -1.29
CA ALA A 34 16.70 -8.32 -1.50
C ALA A 34 16.10 -9.56 -2.19
N GLY A 35 16.84 -10.10 -3.15
CA GLY A 35 16.44 -11.31 -3.90
C GLY A 35 15.41 -11.07 -5.00
N ARG A 36 15.09 -9.81 -5.37
CA ARG A 36 14.24 -9.49 -6.51
C ARG A 36 15.01 -8.77 -7.61
N THR A 37 14.85 -9.23 -8.84
CA THR A 37 15.38 -8.55 -10.02
C THR A 37 14.43 -7.43 -10.42
N GLU A 38 14.99 -6.26 -10.76
CA GLU A 38 14.20 -5.18 -11.34
C GLU A 38 13.69 -5.53 -12.74
N LEU A 39 12.59 -4.89 -13.13
CA LEU A 39 12.10 -5.00 -14.51
C LEU A 39 13.10 -4.39 -15.50
N PRO A 40 13.25 -4.97 -16.71
CA PRO A 40 13.99 -4.35 -17.80
C PRO A 40 13.42 -2.98 -18.16
N GLU A 41 14.28 -2.05 -18.58
CA GLU A 41 13.87 -0.67 -18.88
C GLU A 41 12.84 -0.59 -20.03
N SER A 42 12.96 -1.47 -21.02
CA SER A 42 11.99 -1.59 -22.13
C SER A 42 10.58 -1.94 -21.64
N VAL A 43 10.47 -2.71 -20.57
CA VAL A 43 9.18 -3.06 -19.95
C VAL A 43 8.70 -1.91 -19.07
N LYS A 44 9.57 -1.29 -18.28
CA LYS A 44 9.23 -0.12 -17.45
C LYS A 44 8.64 1.02 -18.29
N ALA A 45 9.17 1.24 -19.50
CA ALA A 45 8.68 2.25 -20.44
C ALA A 45 7.21 2.07 -20.88
N LEU A 46 6.64 0.86 -20.74
CA LEU A 46 5.23 0.58 -21.03
C LEU A 46 4.28 1.01 -19.91
N PHE A 47 4.81 1.32 -18.72
CA PHE A 47 4.03 1.68 -17.54
C PHE A 47 4.22 3.13 -17.13
N ARG A 48 3.22 3.70 -16.47
CA ARG A 48 3.33 5.02 -15.83
C ARG A 48 3.88 4.84 -14.41
N PRO A 49 5.02 5.45 -14.06
CA PRO A 49 5.57 5.32 -12.73
C PRO A 49 4.70 6.07 -11.71
N VAL A 50 4.45 5.42 -10.57
CA VAL A 50 3.80 6.03 -9.41
C VAL A 50 4.68 5.77 -8.20
N VAL A 51 5.00 6.83 -7.45
CA VAL A 51 5.87 6.74 -6.27
C VAL A 51 5.03 6.97 -5.03
N VAL A 52 5.05 6.00 -4.12
CA VAL A 52 4.33 6.04 -2.84
C VAL A 52 5.37 6.08 -1.72
N ILE A 53 5.62 7.28 -1.16
CA ILE A 53 6.78 7.50 -0.28
C ILE A 53 6.44 7.37 1.21
N VAL A 54 5.40 8.08 1.68
CA VAL A 54 5.08 8.13 3.12
C VAL A 54 3.56 8.04 3.31
N PRO A 55 3.05 7.01 4.01
CA PRO A 55 1.65 6.98 4.41
C PRO A 55 1.39 7.93 5.58
N ASP A 56 0.20 8.54 5.62
CA ASP A 56 -0.27 9.28 6.79
C ASP A 56 -0.77 8.29 7.86
N LEU A 57 0.10 7.93 8.79
CA LEU A 57 -0.23 6.99 9.86
C LEU A 57 -1.35 7.51 10.79
N GLN A 58 -1.48 8.83 10.96
CA GLN A 58 -2.48 9.39 11.88
C GLN A 58 -3.87 9.27 11.27
N GLN A 59 -4.00 9.63 10.00
CA GLN A 59 -5.26 9.50 9.28
C GLN A 59 -5.71 8.04 9.18
N ILE A 60 -4.78 7.12 8.87
CA ILE A 60 -5.09 5.68 8.83
C ILE A 60 -5.57 5.18 10.20
N CYS A 61 -4.85 5.55 11.26
CA CYS A 61 -5.20 5.15 12.63
C CYS A 61 -6.55 5.71 13.07
N GLU A 62 -6.84 6.97 12.73
CA GLU A 62 -8.13 7.62 13.01
C GLU A 62 -9.29 6.91 12.32
N ILE A 63 -9.16 6.61 11.02
CA ILE A 63 -10.19 5.91 10.24
C ILE A 63 -10.45 4.51 10.82
N MET A 64 -9.40 3.76 11.15
CA MET A 64 -9.52 2.42 11.71
C MET A 64 -10.21 2.43 13.09
N LEU A 65 -9.81 3.34 13.98
CA LEU A 65 -10.45 3.47 15.30
C LEU A 65 -11.90 3.94 15.17
N PHE A 66 -12.18 4.86 14.25
CA PHE A 66 -13.53 5.32 14.00
C PHE A 66 -14.42 4.19 13.48
N SER A 67 -13.92 3.34 12.57
CA SER A 67 -14.68 2.18 12.05
C SER A 67 -15.00 1.13 13.11
N GLU A 68 -14.20 1.04 14.18
CA GLU A 68 -14.46 0.17 15.33
C GLU A 68 -15.33 0.86 16.42
N GLY A 69 -15.86 2.06 16.16
CA GLY A 69 -16.80 2.76 17.05
C GLY A 69 -16.14 3.55 18.19
N PHE A 70 -14.85 3.87 18.11
CA PHE A 70 -14.19 4.73 19.09
C PHE A 70 -14.59 6.21 18.88
N LEU A 71 -15.39 6.78 19.79
CA LEU A 71 -15.85 8.17 19.72
C LEU A 71 -14.70 9.20 19.74
N LEU A 72 -13.60 8.87 20.41
CA LEU A 72 -12.42 9.72 20.53
C LEU A 72 -11.30 9.32 19.54
N ALA A 73 -11.65 8.69 18.40
CA ALA A 73 -10.70 8.16 17.42
C ALA A 73 -9.59 9.15 17.05
N LYS A 74 -9.94 10.41 16.78
CA LYS A 74 -8.96 11.47 16.44
C LYS A 74 -7.89 11.68 17.51
N ILE A 75 -8.30 11.73 18.78
CA ILE A 75 -7.38 11.94 19.91
C ILE A 75 -6.53 10.69 20.13
N LEU A 76 -7.16 9.51 20.08
CA LEU A 76 -6.49 8.22 20.24
C LEU A 76 -5.47 7.98 19.11
N ALA A 77 -5.80 8.32 17.87
CA ALA A 77 -4.92 8.19 16.72
C ALA A 77 -3.66 9.03 16.88
N LYS A 78 -3.80 10.31 17.28
CA LYS A 78 -2.66 11.18 17.57
C LYS A 78 -1.77 10.62 18.68
N LYS A 79 -2.36 10.11 19.75
CA LYS A 79 -1.59 9.48 20.85
C LYS A 79 -0.84 8.25 20.37
N MET A 80 -1.49 7.40 19.58
CA MET A 80 -0.90 6.17 19.06
C MET A 80 0.25 6.44 18.10
N THR A 81 0.10 7.38 17.15
CA THR A 81 1.18 7.71 16.21
C THR A 81 2.36 8.40 16.89
N VAL A 82 2.11 9.27 17.87
CA VAL A 82 3.18 9.86 18.69
C VAL A 82 3.90 8.78 19.49
N LEU A 83 3.17 7.84 20.10
CA LEU A 83 3.76 6.72 20.82
C LEU A 83 4.69 5.90 19.91
N TYR A 84 4.20 5.44 18.76
CA TYR A 84 5.02 4.66 17.81
C TYR A 84 6.25 5.42 17.32
N LYS A 85 6.11 6.73 17.05
CA LYS A 85 7.23 7.58 16.66
C LYS A 85 8.29 7.66 17.76
N LEU A 86 7.87 7.97 19.00
CA LEU A 86 8.79 8.10 20.14
C LEU A 86 9.43 6.75 20.49
N SER A 87 8.67 5.65 20.45
CA SER A 87 9.20 4.30 20.68
C SER A 87 10.30 3.95 19.67
N ARG A 88 10.11 4.28 18.40
CA ARG A 88 11.14 4.09 17.36
C ARG A 88 12.39 4.95 17.58
N GLU A 89 12.22 6.17 18.09
CA GLU A 89 13.31 7.15 18.25
C GLU A 89 14.09 6.99 19.57
N GLN A 90 13.43 6.52 20.63
CA GLN A 90 13.98 6.52 21.99
C GLN A 90 14.35 5.13 22.51
N LEU A 91 13.74 4.06 22.00
CA LEU A 91 14.08 2.70 22.44
C LEU A 91 15.38 2.22 21.78
N SER A 92 16.00 1.22 22.40
CA SER A 92 17.18 0.58 21.82
C SER A 92 16.85 -0.09 20.49
N LYS A 93 17.81 -0.09 19.56
CA LYS A 93 17.66 -0.73 18.25
C LYS A 93 17.73 -2.24 18.41
N GLN A 94 16.59 -2.91 18.40
CA GLN A 94 16.48 -4.37 18.46
C GLN A 94 15.84 -4.91 17.19
N PHE A 95 16.31 -6.06 16.71
CA PHE A 95 15.78 -6.69 15.48
C PHE A 95 14.30 -7.10 15.57
N HIS A 96 13.81 -7.38 16.76
CA HIS A 96 12.43 -7.83 16.99
C HIS A 96 11.44 -6.69 17.24
N TYR A 97 11.90 -5.43 17.27
CA TYR A 97 11.01 -4.27 17.38
C TYR A 97 10.51 -3.85 15.99
N ASP A 98 9.19 -3.82 15.82
CA ASP A 98 8.52 -3.31 14.63
C ASP A 98 7.55 -2.19 15.00
N PHE A 99 7.88 -0.97 14.56
CA PHE A 99 7.04 0.22 14.70
C PHE A 99 6.47 0.68 13.34
N GLY A 100 6.42 -0.22 12.36
CA GLY A 100 5.85 0.02 11.04
C GLY A 100 4.31 -0.05 11.02
N LEU A 101 3.73 0.33 9.88
CA LEU A 101 2.27 0.35 9.67
C LEU A 101 1.63 -1.03 9.88
N ARG A 102 2.32 -2.12 9.54
CA ARG A 102 1.79 -3.48 9.73
C ARG A 102 1.59 -3.81 11.21
N ALA A 103 2.58 -3.53 12.06
CA ALA A 103 2.47 -3.72 13.50
C ALA A 103 1.39 -2.83 14.10
N LEU A 104 1.32 -1.55 13.69
CA LEU A 104 0.26 -0.62 14.10
C LEU A 104 -1.14 -1.17 13.75
N LYS A 105 -1.34 -1.63 12.51
CA LYS A 105 -2.63 -2.19 12.05
C LYS A 105 -3.07 -3.35 12.95
N SER A 106 -2.16 -4.28 13.29
CA SER A 106 -2.47 -5.41 14.17
C SER A 106 -2.96 -4.97 15.54
N VAL A 107 -2.32 -3.96 16.14
CA VAL A 107 -2.75 -3.40 17.44
C VAL A 107 -4.14 -2.78 17.36
N LEU A 108 -4.42 -2.03 16.29
CA LEU A 108 -5.74 -1.39 16.12
C LEU A 108 -6.87 -2.40 15.88
N VAL A 109 -6.60 -3.47 15.13
CA VAL A 109 -7.55 -4.58 14.94
C VAL A 109 -7.88 -5.24 16.29
N MET A 110 -6.87 -5.60 17.08
CA MET A 110 -7.11 -6.19 18.41
C MET A 110 -7.85 -5.23 19.34
N ALA A 111 -7.55 -3.93 19.30
CA ALA A 111 -8.28 -2.93 20.09
C ALA A 111 -9.77 -2.86 19.70
N GLY A 112 -10.08 -3.01 18.42
CA GLY A 112 -11.45 -3.13 17.92
C GLY A 112 -12.16 -4.39 18.44
N GLU A 113 -11.48 -5.54 18.37
CA GLU A 113 -12.01 -6.81 18.88
C GLU A 113 -12.32 -6.76 20.39
N LEU A 114 -11.44 -6.17 21.18
CA LEU A 114 -11.60 -6.04 22.64
C LEU A 114 -12.71 -5.06 23.07
N LYS A 115 -13.13 -4.16 22.19
CA LYS A 115 -14.18 -3.18 22.48
C LYS A 115 -15.59 -3.76 22.29
N ARG A 116 -15.75 -4.73 21.40
CA ARG A 116 -17.02 -5.40 21.11
C ARG A 116 -17.47 -6.26 22.29
#